data_AF-A0A7Y4WFT6-F1
#
_entry.id   AF-A0A7Y4WFT6-F1
#
_cell.length_a   1.000
_cell.length_b   1.000
_cell.length_c   1.000
_cell.angle_alpha   90.00
_cell.angle_beta   90.00
_cell.angle_gamma   90.00
#
_symmetry.space_group_name_H-M   'P 1'
#
loop_
_entity.id
_entity.type
_entity.pdbx_description
1 polymer ?
#
loop_
_entity_poly.entity_id
_entity_poly.type
_entity_poly.pdbx_seq_one_letter_code
_entity_poly.pdbx_strand_id
1 'polypeptide(L)'
;WYGDDHSSDHDHEFDDLFRRHVRNVYDAIGRPIPAELFTTNITTEAVEVPDNSPDGIIQPTIDGAITSYFEWMGAGSIDLAGRVGAMHSTVSTPSLQAAAFGCDHQRLYVRIDATRPALELLQAGLELYVNFVTPAGCRVAVRSSHGRLATNLEHLRGGTWTATQPEAVTGAAAALLELAIPFAALEVNPHDLIMFVIGVGLGSSVAPVPAHEPATLRVPAR
;
A
#
# COMPACT_ATOMS: atom_id res chain seq x y z
N TRP A 1 -8.16 -9.10 -26.57
CA TRP A 1 -8.94 -8.81 -25.36
C TRP A 1 -8.72 -7.37 -24.96
N TYR A 2 -7.50 -6.94 -24.62
CA TYR A 2 -7.16 -5.50 -24.51
C TYR A 2 -6.95 -4.79 -25.87
N GLY A 3 -7.67 -5.21 -26.92
CA GLY A 3 -7.58 -4.55 -28.23
C GLY A 3 -8.83 -3.71 -28.45
N ASP A 4 -8.71 -2.56 -29.12
CA ASP A 4 -9.81 -1.61 -29.35
C ASP A 4 -11.05 -2.27 -30.00
N ASP A 5 -10.86 -3.36 -30.75
CA ASP A 5 -11.93 -4.14 -31.40
C ASP A 5 -12.66 -5.12 -30.45
N HIS A 6 -12.27 -5.19 -29.17
CA HIS A 6 -12.78 -6.14 -28.19
C HIS A 6 -13.17 -5.46 -26.86
N SER A 7 -13.92 -4.36 -26.92
CA SER A 7 -14.51 -3.74 -25.73
C SER A 7 -15.88 -4.31 -25.39
N SER A 8 -16.15 -4.54 -24.11
CA SER A 8 -17.44 -4.98 -23.57
C SER A 8 -17.75 -4.28 -22.24
N ASP A 9 -19.03 -4.27 -21.84
CA ASP A 9 -19.45 -3.72 -20.54
C ASP A 9 -18.81 -4.43 -19.33
N HIS A 10 -18.14 -5.57 -19.55
CA HIS A 10 -17.53 -6.39 -18.52
C HIS A 10 -16.00 -6.31 -18.49
N ASP A 11 -15.37 -5.44 -19.29
CA ASP A 11 -13.90 -5.43 -19.45
C ASP A 11 -13.15 -5.32 -18.11
N HIS A 12 -13.65 -4.52 -17.15
CA HIS A 12 -13.05 -4.40 -15.83
C HIS A 12 -13.16 -5.68 -14.97
N GLU A 13 -14.30 -6.38 -14.99
CA GLU A 13 -14.48 -7.65 -14.26
C GLU A 13 -13.53 -8.72 -14.80
N PHE A 14 -13.43 -8.72 -16.12
CA PHE A 14 -12.59 -9.56 -16.91
C PHE A 14 -11.11 -9.29 -16.58
N ASP A 15 -10.64 -8.06 -16.71
CA ASP A 15 -9.28 -7.64 -16.34
C ASP A 15 -8.92 -8.02 -14.89
N ASP A 16 -9.81 -7.79 -13.91
CA ASP A 16 -9.55 -8.24 -12.54
C ASP A 16 -9.40 -9.76 -12.44
N LEU A 17 -10.26 -10.53 -13.12
CA LEU A 17 -10.18 -12.00 -13.13
C LEU A 17 -8.85 -12.48 -13.75
N PHE A 18 -8.43 -11.89 -14.87
CA PHE A 18 -7.16 -12.20 -15.50
C PHE A 18 -5.98 -11.87 -14.59
N ARG A 19 -5.94 -10.64 -14.06
CA ARG A 19 -4.86 -10.22 -13.15
C ARG A 19 -4.82 -11.10 -11.92
N ARG A 20 -5.98 -11.47 -11.34
CA ARG A 20 -6.06 -12.42 -10.22
C ARG A 20 -5.43 -13.77 -10.55
N HIS A 21 -5.68 -14.31 -11.75
CA HIS A 21 -5.03 -15.55 -12.18
C HIS A 21 -3.51 -15.39 -12.31
N VAL A 22 -3.01 -14.30 -12.88
CA VAL A 22 -1.56 -14.05 -12.97
C VAL A 22 -0.95 -13.94 -11.56
N ARG A 23 -1.59 -13.20 -10.64
CA ARG A 23 -1.15 -13.11 -9.24
C ARG A 23 -1.05 -14.49 -8.58
N ASN A 24 -2.05 -15.34 -8.76
CA ASN A 24 -2.05 -16.71 -8.24
C ASN A 24 -0.91 -17.56 -8.82
N VAL A 25 -0.52 -17.35 -10.09
CA VAL A 25 0.64 -18.05 -10.67
C VAL A 25 1.93 -17.61 -10.00
N TYR A 26 2.14 -16.31 -9.77
CA TYR A 26 3.32 -15.79 -9.06
C TYR A 26 3.43 -16.36 -7.65
N ASP A 27 2.32 -16.39 -6.91
CA ASP A 27 2.26 -17.00 -5.58
C ASP A 27 2.58 -18.50 -5.62
N ALA A 28 1.97 -19.24 -6.55
CA ALA A 28 2.20 -20.69 -6.71
C ALA A 28 3.65 -21.05 -7.05
N ILE A 29 4.40 -20.17 -7.71
CA ILE A 29 5.82 -20.36 -8.02
C ILE A 29 6.77 -19.69 -7.00
N GLY A 30 6.22 -19.13 -5.92
CA GLY A 30 7.00 -18.49 -4.85
C GLY A 30 7.75 -17.24 -5.31
N ARG A 31 7.24 -16.54 -6.33
CA ARG A 31 7.83 -15.28 -6.81
C ARG A 31 7.04 -14.07 -6.31
N PRO A 32 7.72 -12.95 -6.01
CA PRO A 32 7.05 -11.68 -5.74
C PRO A 32 6.03 -11.32 -6.82
N ILE A 33 4.80 -11.03 -6.38
CA ILE A 33 3.75 -10.53 -7.25
C ILE A 33 4.09 -9.06 -7.62
N PRO A 34 4.21 -8.72 -8.92
CA PRO A 34 4.37 -7.33 -9.36
C PRO A 34 3.20 -6.45 -8.90
N ALA A 35 3.49 -5.25 -8.40
CA ALA A 35 2.47 -4.35 -7.85
C ALA A 35 1.46 -3.88 -8.91
N GLU A 36 1.91 -3.80 -10.16
CA GLU A 36 1.12 -3.41 -11.33
C GLU A 36 -0.02 -4.41 -11.59
N LEU A 37 0.11 -5.66 -11.14
CA LEU A 37 -1.00 -6.62 -11.26
C LEU A 37 -2.16 -6.28 -10.32
N PHE A 38 -2.01 -5.38 -9.35
CA PHE A 38 -3.12 -4.93 -8.51
C PHE A 38 -3.93 -3.79 -9.14
N THR A 39 -3.39 -3.10 -10.14
CA THR A 39 -4.11 -2.05 -10.89
C THR A 39 -4.64 -2.58 -12.22
N THR A 40 -5.71 -1.98 -12.73
CA THR A 40 -6.19 -2.27 -14.08
C THR A 40 -5.26 -1.62 -15.12
N ASN A 41 -5.07 -2.29 -16.26
CA ASN A 41 -4.38 -1.70 -17.42
C ASN A 41 -5.38 -1.14 -18.45
N ILE A 42 -6.69 -1.26 -18.20
CA ILE A 42 -7.72 -0.66 -19.03
C ILE A 42 -7.69 0.84 -18.76
N THR A 43 -7.29 1.61 -19.76
CA THR A 43 -7.15 3.06 -19.70
C THR A 43 -8.38 3.70 -20.32
N THR A 44 -9.44 3.83 -19.52
CA THR A 44 -10.58 4.70 -19.84
C THR A 44 -10.26 6.10 -19.31
N GLU A 45 -9.71 6.94 -20.19
CA GLU A 45 -9.36 8.36 -19.95
C GLU A 45 -8.29 8.61 -18.87
N ALA A 46 -7.80 9.86 -18.81
CA ALA A 46 -6.68 10.26 -17.94
C ALA A 46 -6.92 9.78 -16.51
N VAL A 47 -5.88 9.33 -15.81
CA VAL A 47 -5.94 8.94 -14.39
C VAL A 47 -6.52 10.12 -13.60
N GLU A 48 -7.84 10.14 -13.43
CA GLU A 48 -8.52 11.08 -12.59
C GLU A 48 -8.11 10.74 -11.17
N VAL A 49 -7.63 11.74 -10.45
CA VAL A 49 -7.27 11.62 -9.05
C VAL A 49 -8.57 11.28 -8.31
N PRO A 50 -8.72 10.06 -7.74
CA PRO A 50 -10.01 9.64 -7.21
C PRO A 50 -10.45 10.53 -6.03
N ASP A 51 -11.77 10.63 -5.79
CA ASP A 51 -12.41 11.52 -4.80
C ASP A 51 -11.84 11.41 -3.37
N ASN A 52 -11.15 10.31 -3.06
CA ASN A 52 -10.53 10.02 -1.78
C ASN A 52 -9.05 10.46 -1.69
N SER A 53 -8.60 11.34 -2.57
CA SER A 53 -7.21 11.82 -2.61
C SER A 53 -6.95 12.97 -1.62
N PRO A 54 -5.69 13.17 -1.19
CA PRO A 54 -5.35 14.24 -0.26
C PRO A 54 -5.63 15.62 -0.89
N ASP A 55 -6.21 16.53 -0.11
CA ASP A 55 -6.59 17.88 -0.55
C ASP A 55 -5.65 18.99 -0.03
N GLY A 56 -4.62 18.61 0.73
CA GLY A 56 -3.67 19.53 1.33
C GLY A 56 -2.37 18.89 1.80
N ILE A 57 -1.49 19.74 2.36
CA ILE A 57 -0.24 19.31 2.99
C ILE A 57 -0.51 18.90 4.43
N ILE A 58 -0.01 17.73 4.83
CA ILE A 58 -0.10 17.22 6.20
C ILE A 58 1.29 16.97 6.79
N GLN A 59 1.43 17.14 8.10
CA GLN A 59 2.67 16.88 8.85
C GLN A 59 2.34 16.19 10.19
N PRO A 60 1.84 14.94 10.16
CA PRO A 60 1.50 14.22 11.38
C PRO A 60 2.75 13.89 12.21
N THR A 61 2.58 13.84 13.52
CA THR A 61 3.57 13.25 14.42
C THR A 61 3.55 11.73 14.25
N ILE A 62 4.70 11.09 14.09
CA ILE A 62 4.78 9.63 13.90
C ILE A 62 5.02 8.97 15.25
N ASP A 63 3.95 8.68 15.98
CA ASP A 63 3.99 8.09 17.32
C ASP A 63 3.08 6.87 17.53
N GLY A 64 2.29 6.52 16.51
CA GLY A 64 1.41 5.35 16.51
C GLY A 64 0.06 5.62 17.17
N ALA A 65 -0.32 6.90 17.35
CA ALA A 65 -1.60 7.32 17.90
C ALA A 65 -2.13 8.58 17.20
N ILE A 66 -3.45 8.77 17.19
CA ILE A 66 -4.04 10.07 16.82
C ILE A 66 -3.93 10.98 18.04
N THR A 67 -2.89 11.80 18.10
CA THR A 67 -2.71 12.74 19.23
C THR A 67 -3.47 14.03 19.03
N SER A 68 -3.71 14.42 17.77
CA SER A 68 -4.55 15.55 17.41
C SER A 68 -5.39 15.23 16.17
N TYR A 69 -6.66 15.62 16.22
CA TYR A 69 -7.60 15.48 15.10
C TYR A 69 -7.08 16.15 13.81
N PHE A 70 -6.28 17.21 13.94
CA PHE A 70 -5.80 18.01 12.81
C PHE A 70 -4.61 17.37 12.08
N GLU A 71 -3.91 16.39 12.66
CA GLU A 71 -2.68 15.82 12.09
C GLU A 71 -2.90 15.16 10.72
N TRP A 72 -4.09 14.59 10.53
CA TRP A 72 -4.50 13.89 9.32
C TRP A 72 -5.63 14.61 8.57
N MET A 73 -5.92 15.87 8.94
CA MET A 73 -6.92 16.68 8.24
C MET A 73 -6.40 17.01 6.83
N GLY A 74 -7.19 16.65 5.81
CA GLY A 74 -6.81 16.77 4.41
C GLY A 74 -6.03 15.60 3.83
N ALA A 75 -5.89 14.52 4.61
CA ALA A 75 -5.40 13.24 4.10
C ALA A 75 -6.47 12.56 3.23
N GLY A 76 -6.00 11.87 2.20
CA GLY A 76 -6.80 10.89 1.47
C GLY A 76 -7.07 9.65 2.31
N SER A 77 -8.06 8.85 1.91
CA SER A 77 -8.47 7.65 2.66
C SER A 77 -8.69 6.43 1.78
N ILE A 78 -8.44 5.26 2.33
CA ILE A 78 -8.64 3.96 1.68
C ILE A 78 -9.49 3.11 2.60
N ASP A 79 -10.62 2.60 2.12
CA ASP A 79 -11.39 1.58 2.82
C ASP A 79 -10.69 0.22 2.66
N LEU A 80 -10.22 -0.34 3.77
CA LEU A 80 -9.58 -1.66 3.82
C LEU A 80 -10.53 -2.75 4.35
N ALA A 81 -11.74 -2.38 4.77
CA ALA A 81 -12.76 -3.30 5.27
C ALA A 81 -13.52 -4.03 4.13
N GLY A 82 -13.23 -3.72 2.87
CA GLY A 82 -13.92 -4.21 1.67
C GLY A 82 -13.65 -5.67 1.30
N ARG A 83 -14.66 -6.53 1.58
CA ARG A 83 -14.95 -7.87 1.01
C ARG A 83 -13.75 -8.82 0.76
N VAL A 84 -13.24 -9.41 1.84
CA VAL A 84 -12.83 -10.83 1.77
C VAL A 84 -14.07 -11.61 1.36
N GLY A 85 -14.13 -12.07 0.11
CA GLY A 85 -15.23 -12.90 -0.38
C GLY A 85 -15.49 -14.06 0.58
N ALA A 86 -16.74 -14.50 0.67
CA ALA A 86 -17.26 -15.53 1.58
C ALA A 86 -16.63 -16.94 1.44
N MET A 87 -15.41 -17.07 0.88
CA MET A 87 -14.76 -18.33 0.58
C MET A 87 -13.21 -18.32 0.75
N HIS A 88 -12.66 -17.50 1.65
CA HIS A 88 -11.28 -17.70 2.10
C HIS A 88 -11.14 -17.78 3.62
N SER A 89 -11.85 -18.74 4.18
CA SER A 89 -11.65 -19.24 5.54
C SER A 89 -10.43 -20.16 5.60
N THR A 90 -9.23 -19.61 5.80
CA THR A 90 -8.09 -20.30 6.48
C THR A 90 -6.96 -19.35 6.86
N VAL A 91 -6.83 -18.18 6.23
CA VAL A 91 -5.94 -17.11 6.71
C VAL A 91 -6.82 -15.95 7.13
N SER A 92 -7.04 -15.83 8.43
CA SER A 92 -7.70 -14.67 9.05
C SER A 92 -6.93 -13.42 8.61
N THR A 93 -7.38 -12.74 7.55
CA THR A 93 -6.81 -11.45 7.18
C THR A 93 -6.98 -10.57 8.42
N PRO A 94 -5.88 -10.08 9.01
CA PRO A 94 -6.01 -9.26 10.20
C PRO A 94 -6.88 -8.07 9.86
N SER A 95 -7.64 -7.67 10.86
CA SER A 95 -8.77 -6.79 10.81
C SER A 95 -8.35 -5.34 10.59
N LEU A 96 -7.72 -5.06 9.45
CA LEU A 96 -7.51 -3.71 8.94
C LEU A 96 -8.87 -3.11 8.58
N GLN A 97 -9.04 -1.82 8.85
CA GLN A 97 -10.32 -1.14 8.62
C GLN A 97 -10.17 -0.04 7.58
N ALA A 98 -9.13 0.78 7.72
CA ALA A 98 -8.89 1.89 6.81
C ALA A 98 -7.41 2.21 6.74
N ALA A 99 -7.03 2.95 5.71
CA ALA A 99 -5.79 3.69 5.68
C ALA A 99 -6.06 5.16 5.40
N ALA A 100 -5.18 6.02 5.87
CA ALA A 100 -5.11 7.41 5.44
C ALA A 100 -3.73 7.69 4.86
N PHE A 101 -3.64 8.62 3.92
CA PHE A 101 -2.38 8.99 3.30
C PHE A 101 -2.35 10.46 2.89
N GLY A 102 -1.17 11.04 2.82
CA GLY A 102 -0.96 12.44 2.42
C GLY A 102 0.52 12.76 2.41
N CYS A 103 0.88 14.01 2.18
CA CYS A 103 2.30 14.37 2.14
C CYS A 103 2.57 15.78 2.65
N ASP A 104 3.83 16.03 2.97
CA ASP A 104 4.40 17.37 2.92
C ASP A 104 5.35 17.52 1.72
N HIS A 105 6.18 18.56 1.71
CA HIS A 105 7.13 18.81 0.62
C HIS A 105 8.28 17.77 0.53
N GLN A 106 8.42 16.90 1.53
CA GLN A 106 9.57 16.01 1.67
C GLN A 106 9.19 14.53 1.83
N ARG A 107 7.99 14.24 2.33
CA ARG A 107 7.60 12.91 2.80
C ARG A 107 6.18 12.57 2.39
N LEU A 108 6.00 11.32 1.99
CA LEU A 108 4.71 10.64 1.98
C LEU A 108 4.43 10.11 3.40
N TYR A 109 3.22 10.33 3.89
CA TYR A 109 2.71 9.80 5.13
C TYR A 109 1.64 8.76 4.87
N VAL A 110 1.69 7.64 5.59
CA VAL A 110 0.68 6.58 5.52
C VAL A 110 0.30 6.16 6.93
N ARG A 111 -1.00 6.10 7.21
CA ARG A 111 -1.60 5.59 8.45
C ARG A 111 -2.40 4.34 8.15
N ILE A 112 -2.30 3.33 8.99
CA ILE A 112 -3.14 2.12 8.91
C ILE A 112 -3.92 1.96 10.22
N ASP A 113 -5.24 1.92 10.10
CA ASP A 113 -6.19 1.70 11.17
C ASP A 113 -6.65 0.22 11.18
N ALA A 114 -6.69 -0.40 12.36
CA ALA A 114 -7.09 -1.79 12.54
C ALA A 114 -8.00 -1.94 13.77
N THR A 115 -8.76 -3.03 13.84
CA THR A 115 -9.69 -3.26 14.98
C THR A 115 -8.98 -3.61 16.29
N ARG A 116 -7.68 -3.89 16.23
CA ARG A 116 -6.81 -4.16 17.38
C ARG A 116 -5.57 -3.27 17.28
N PRO A 117 -4.89 -2.97 18.41
CA PRO A 117 -3.66 -2.19 18.39
C PRO A 117 -2.67 -2.74 17.35
N ALA A 118 -2.22 -1.89 16.43
CA ALA A 118 -1.34 -2.29 15.34
C ALA A 118 -0.05 -2.96 15.86
N LEU A 119 0.48 -2.50 16.99
CA LEU A 119 1.65 -3.10 17.62
C LEU A 119 1.41 -4.57 18.01
N GLU A 120 0.24 -4.90 18.57
CA GLU A 120 -0.09 -6.29 18.93
C GLU A 120 -0.18 -7.18 17.69
N LEU A 121 -0.79 -6.67 16.62
CA LEU A 121 -0.92 -7.42 15.36
C LEU A 121 0.46 -7.71 14.77
N LEU A 122 1.34 -6.70 14.71
CA LEU A 122 2.72 -6.85 14.22
C LEU A 122 3.52 -7.83 15.10
N GLN A 123 3.40 -7.73 16.43
CA GLN A 123 4.07 -8.64 17.36
C GLN A 123 3.55 -10.08 17.27
N ALA A 124 2.30 -10.28 16.84
CA ALA A 124 1.73 -11.59 16.54
C ALA A 124 2.20 -12.18 15.19
N GLY A 125 3.06 -11.47 14.46
CA GLY A 125 3.65 -11.93 13.19
C GLY A 125 2.97 -11.39 11.95
N LEU A 126 2.02 -10.46 12.07
CA LEU A 126 1.54 -9.70 10.92
C LEU A 126 2.67 -8.88 10.32
N GLU A 127 2.73 -8.86 9.01
CA GLU A 127 3.58 -7.99 8.22
C GLU A 127 2.73 -7.08 7.36
N LEU A 128 3.07 -5.79 7.32
CA LEU A 128 2.36 -4.79 6.52
C LEU A 128 3.27 -4.28 5.41
N TYR A 129 2.68 -4.06 4.24
CA TYR A 129 3.40 -3.64 3.05
C TYR A 129 2.71 -2.44 2.41
N VAL A 130 3.50 -1.42 2.06
CA VAL A 130 3.11 -0.37 1.12
C VAL A 130 3.80 -0.69 -0.19
N ASN A 131 3.08 -1.29 -1.14
CA ASN A 131 3.64 -1.71 -2.43
C ASN A 131 3.43 -0.61 -3.45
N PHE A 132 4.52 -0.05 -3.98
CA PHE A 132 4.43 1.00 -4.98
C PHE A 132 4.20 0.39 -6.37
N VAL A 133 3.11 0.83 -7.00
CA VAL A 133 2.87 0.67 -8.45
C VAL A 133 3.70 1.72 -9.19
N THR A 134 3.83 2.91 -8.62
CA THR A 134 4.73 3.96 -9.11
C THR A 134 5.34 4.68 -7.90
N PRO A 135 6.68 4.71 -7.77
CA PRO A 135 7.68 4.06 -8.62
C PRO A 135 7.62 2.52 -8.54
N ALA A 136 7.77 1.84 -9.67
CA ALA A 136 7.70 0.38 -9.75
C ALA A 136 8.89 -0.31 -9.08
N GLY A 137 8.69 -1.54 -8.61
CA GLY A 137 9.77 -2.37 -8.04
C GLY A 137 10.26 -1.92 -6.66
N CYS A 138 9.47 -1.10 -5.96
CA CYS A 138 9.75 -0.59 -4.63
C CYS A 138 8.60 -0.93 -3.67
N ARG A 139 8.91 -1.20 -2.40
CA ARG A 139 7.91 -1.32 -1.33
C ARG A 139 8.47 -0.91 0.03
N VAL A 140 7.61 -0.49 0.93
CA VAL A 140 7.94 -0.44 2.37
C VAL A 140 7.42 -1.71 3.02
N ALA A 141 8.29 -2.43 3.73
CA ALA A 141 7.93 -3.57 4.56
C ALA A 141 8.01 -3.19 6.04
N VAL A 142 6.93 -3.46 6.77
CA VAL A 142 6.79 -3.19 8.20
C VAL A 142 6.60 -4.50 8.94
N ARG A 143 7.53 -4.78 9.86
CA ARG A 143 7.53 -6.03 10.64
C ARG A 143 7.87 -5.73 12.09
N SER A 144 7.45 -6.57 13.01
CA SER A 144 7.96 -6.57 14.38
C SER A 144 8.84 -7.80 14.60
N SER A 145 10.04 -7.60 15.15
CA SER A 145 10.93 -8.67 15.56
C SER A 145 11.49 -8.37 16.94
N HIS A 146 11.37 -9.32 17.87
CA HIS A 146 11.86 -9.18 19.25
C HIS A 146 11.36 -7.90 19.94
N GLY A 147 10.11 -7.52 19.69
CA GLY A 147 9.48 -6.32 20.25
C GLY A 147 9.95 -5.00 19.64
N ARG A 148 10.76 -5.03 18.58
CA ARG A 148 11.19 -3.83 17.83
C ARG A 148 10.49 -3.77 16.48
N LEU A 149 9.98 -2.58 16.15
CA LEU A 149 9.45 -2.28 14.83
C LEU A 149 10.60 -2.10 13.84
N ALA A 150 10.53 -2.76 12.70
CA ALA A 150 11.40 -2.55 11.56
C ALA A 150 10.58 -2.02 10.39
N THR A 151 11.05 -0.92 9.80
CA THR A 151 10.45 -0.30 8.62
C THR A 151 11.51 -0.19 7.54
N ASN A 152 11.43 -1.06 6.54
CA ASN A 152 12.47 -1.20 5.52
C ASN A 152 11.94 -0.78 4.16
N LEU A 153 12.69 0.08 3.47
CA LEU A 153 12.50 0.29 2.04
C LEU A 153 13.20 -0.85 1.28
N GLU A 154 12.42 -1.62 0.54
CA GLU A 154 12.86 -2.79 -0.21
C GLU A 154 12.70 -2.57 -1.72
N HIS A 155 13.69 -3.01 -2.48
CA HIS A 155 13.64 -3.02 -3.95
C HIS A 155 13.65 -4.45 -4.48
N LEU A 156 12.89 -4.68 -5.55
CA LEU A 156 12.87 -5.95 -6.25
C LEU A 156 14.14 -6.10 -7.10
N ARG A 157 15.02 -7.02 -6.71
CA ARG A 157 16.28 -7.32 -7.42
C ARG A 157 16.36 -8.81 -7.69
N GLY A 158 16.51 -9.19 -8.97
CA GLY A 158 16.61 -10.60 -9.36
C GLY A 158 15.41 -11.46 -8.94
N GLY A 159 14.22 -10.86 -8.81
CA GLY A 159 13.01 -11.55 -8.35
C GLY A 159 12.93 -11.76 -6.84
N THR A 160 13.72 -11.03 -6.05
CA THR A 160 13.65 -11.06 -4.57
C THR A 160 13.64 -9.65 -4.02
N TRP A 161 12.83 -9.42 -2.98
CA TRP A 161 12.81 -8.15 -2.27
C TRP A 161 14.04 -8.04 -1.38
N THR A 162 14.77 -6.93 -1.52
CA THR A 162 16.00 -6.68 -0.79
C THR A 162 15.94 -5.32 -0.13
N ALA A 163 16.22 -5.25 1.18
CA ALA A 163 16.32 -3.98 1.88
C ALA A 163 17.50 -3.18 1.33
N THR A 164 17.24 -1.98 0.83
CA THR A 164 18.27 -1.11 0.22
C THR A 164 18.62 0.06 1.10
N GLN A 165 17.68 0.51 1.95
CA GLN A 165 17.87 1.63 2.86
C GLN A 165 17.20 1.30 4.21
N PRO A 166 17.88 0.57 5.10
CA PRO A 166 17.36 0.34 6.45
C PRO A 166 17.17 1.70 7.16
N GLU A 167 16.07 1.86 7.88
CA GLU A 167 15.74 3.05 8.68
C GLU A 167 15.50 4.35 7.90
N ALA A 168 15.47 4.32 6.55
CA ALA A 168 15.11 5.50 5.75
C ALA A 168 13.63 5.90 5.95
N VAL A 169 12.78 4.93 6.27
CA VAL A 169 11.39 5.15 6.63
C VAL A 169 11.32 5.34 8.14
N THR A 170 10.68 6.42 8.59
CA THR A 170 10.31 6.55 10.01
C THR A 170 8.97 5.88 10.20
N GLY A 171 8.81 5.05 11.23
CA GLY A 171 7.52 4.47 11.55
C GLY A 171 7.32 4.24 13.04
N ALA A 172 6.06 4.29 13.45
CA ALA A 172 5.64 4.05 14.81
C ALA A 172 4.38 3.18 14.81
N ALA A 173 4.31 2.25 15.76
CA ALA A 173 3.16 1.37 15.93
C ALA A 173 2.77 1.33 17.40
N ALA A 174 1.54 1.73 17.69
CA ALA A 174 0.92 1.58 19.01
C ALA A 174 -0.54 1.15 18.81
N ALA A 175 -1.50 2.07 18.95
CA ALA A 175 -2.90 1.82 18.63
C ALA A 175 -3.08 1.63 17.11
N LEU A 176 -2.37 2.42 16.32
CA LEU A 176 -2.34 2.38 14.86
C LEU A 176 -0.89 2.33 14.35
N LEU A 177 -0.71 2.11 13.05
CA LEU A 177 0.60 2.19 12.40
C LEU A 177 0.70 3.50 11.62
N GLU A 178 1.82 4.20 11.78
CA GLU A 178 2.17 5.40 11.01
C GLU A 178 3.54 5.24 10.36
N LEU A 179 3.65 5.76 9.15
CA LEU A 179 4.86 5.76 8.35
C LEU A 179 5.09 7.16 7.78
N ALA A 180 6.35 7.60 7.79
CA ALA A 180 6.83 8.73 7.03
C ALA A 180 7.97 8.27 6.10
N ILE A 181 7.70 8.35 4.81
CA ILE A 181 8.51 7.81 3.73
C ILE A 181 9.10 8.99 2.95
N PRO A 182 10.42 9.25 3.04
CA PRO A 182 11.03 10.37 2.32
C PRO A 182 10.91 10.20 0.80
N PHE A 183 10.50 11.25 0.09
CA PHE A 183 10.48 11.24 -1.38
C PHE A 183 11.86 10.99 -1.98
N ALA A 184 12.91 11.50 -1.34
CA ALA A 184 14.28 11.23 -1.75
C ALA A 184 14.64 9.73 -1.68
N ALA A 185 14.08 8.98 -0.73
CA ALA A 185 14.29 7.54 -0.62
C ALA A 185 13.55 6.76 -1.72
N LEU A 186 12.41 7.28 -2.18
CA LEU A 186 11.65 6.75 -3.33
C LEU A 186 12.22 7.18 -4.68
N GLU A 187 13.24 8.06 -4.70
CA GLU A 187 13.85 8.60 -5.92
C GLU A 187 12.85 9.33 -6.84
N VAL A 188 11.82 9.96 -6.24
CA VAL A 188 10.79 10.74 -6.97
C VAL A 188 11.07 12.24 -6.93
N ASN A 189 10.65 12.94 -7.98
CA ASN A 189 10.80 14.37 -8.18
C ASN A 189 9.47 15.12 -7.97
N PRO A 190 9.50 16.45 -7.78
CA PRO A 190 8.29 17.26 -7.78
C PRO A 190 7.43 16.99 -9.02
N HIS A 191 6.12 16.92 -8.83
CA HIS A 191 5.11 16.57 -9.83
C HIS A 191 5.04 15.12 -10.29
N ASP A 192 5.98 14.25 -9.87
CA ASP A 192 5.88 12.82 -10.13
C ASP A 192 4.62 12.25 -9.47
N LEU A 193 4.06 11.21 -10.11
CA LEU A 193 2.93 10.48 -9.58
C LEU A 193 3.43 9.35 -8.67
N ILE A 194 2.84 9.22 -7.49
CA ILE A 194 3.01 8.08 -6.61
C ILE A 194 1.69 7.32 -6.61
N MET A 195 1.78 6.01 -6.86
CA MET A 195 0.66 5.08 -6.76
C MET A 195 1.07 3.89 -5.91
N PHE A 196 0.27 3.52 -4.91
CA PHE A 196 0.58 2.38 -4.06
C PHE A 196 -0.68 1.64 -3.59
N VAL A 197 -0.46 0.40 -3.15
CA VAL A 197 -1.50 -0.45 -2.54
C VAL A 197 -1.02 -1.00 -1.20
N ILE A 198 -1.96 -1.25 -0.29
CA ILE A 198 -1.67 -1.86 1.02
C ILE A 198 -1.73 -3.39 0.89
N GLY A 199 -0.72 -4.06 1.42
CA GLY A 199 -0.66 -5.52 1.50
C GLY A 199 -0.41 -6.01 2.92
N VAL A 200 -0.79 -7.25 3.19
CA VAL A 200 -0.55 -7.95 4.47
C VAL A 200 0.16 -9.27 4.23
N GLY A 201 0.96 -9.72 5.18
CA GLY A 201 1.59 -11.04 5.13
C GLY A 201 1.61 -11.71 6.49
N LEU A 202 1.80 -13.02 6.47
CA LEU A 202 2.13 -13.82 7.64
C LEU A 202 3.35 -14.67 7.28
N GLY A 203 4.52 -14.30 7.80
CA GLY A 203 5.79 -14.95 7.45
C GLY A 203 6.19 -14.73 5.99
N SER A 204 6.40 -15.80 5.21
CA SER A 204 6.93 -15.74 3.85
C SER A 204 5.88 -15.52 2.74
N SER A 205 4.58 -15.53 3.07
CA SER A 205 3.51 -15.28 2.10
C SER A 205 2.93 -13.88 2.29
N VAL A 206 2.83 -13.13 1.19
CA VAL A 206 2.26 -11.79 1.14
C VAL A 206 0.97 -11.84 0.32
N ALA A 207 -0.16 -11.53 0.95
CA ALA A 207 -1.44 -11.36 0.30
C ALA A 207 -1.78 -9.86 0.22
N PRO A 208 -2.22 -9.34 -0.93
CA PRO A 208 -2.76 -7.98 -0.96
C PRO A 208 -3.98 -7.86 -0.04
N VAL A 209 -4.20 -6.67 0.51
CA VAL A 209 -5.52 -6.33 1.03
C VAL A 209 -6.34 -5.89 -0.17
N PRO A 210 -7.55 -6.44 -0.41
CA PRO A 210 -8.37 -5.99 -1.53
C PRO A 210 -8.68 -4.49 -1.37
N ALA A 211 -8.18 -3.68 -2.29
CA ALA A 211 -8.58 -2.30 -2.50
C ALA A 211 -9.05 -2.18 -3.95
N HIS A 212 -10.07 -1.35 -4.20
CA HIS A 212 -10.64 -1.20 -5.53
C HIS A 212 -9.67 -0.54 -6.52
N GLU A 213 -8.85 0.41 -6.03
CA GLU A 213 -7.89 1.18 -6.82
C GLU A 213 -6.66 1.55 -5.97
N PRO A 214 -5.47 1.75 -6.59
CA PRO A 214 -4.30 2.22 -5.87
C PRO A 214 -4.51 3.64 -5.32
N ALA A 215 -4.01 3.87 -4.10
CA ALA A 215 -3.91 5.21 -3.56
C ALA A 215 -2.97 6.03 -4.44
N THR A 216 -3.43 7.20 -4.86
CA THR A 216 -2.76 8.04 -5.84
C THR A 216 -2.49 9.42 -5.24
N LEU A 217 -1.24 9.89 -5.37
CA LEU A 217 -0.79 11.19 -4.88
C LEU A 217 0.22 11.77 -5.86
N ARG A 218 0.17 13.08 -6.09
CA ARG A 218 1.20 13.80 -6.86
C ARG A 218 2.16 14.48 -5.91
N VAL A 219 3.46 14.30 -6.13
CA VAL A 219 4.50 14.95 -5.32
C VAL A 219 4.34 16.48 -5.45
N PRO A 220 4.21 17.22 -4.33
CA PRO A 220 3.99 18.65 -4.37
C PRO A 220 5.18 19.39 -4.97
N ALA A 221 4.92 20.60 -5.49
CA ALA A 221 5.99 21.52 -5.83
C ALA A 221 6.79 21.90 -4.57
N ARG A 222 8.06 22.27 -4.76
CA ARG A 222 8.88 22.82 -3.68
C ARG A 222 8.45 24.24 -3.30
#